data_AF-A0A3S0KDN9-F1
#
_entry.id   AF-A0A3S0KDN9-F1
#
_cell.length_a   1.000
_cell.length_b   1.000
_cell.length_c   1.000
_cell.angle_alpha   90.00
_cell.angle_beta   90.00
_cell.angle_gamma   90.00
#
_symmetry.space_group_name_H-M   'P 1'
#
loop_
_entity.id
_entity.type
_entity.pdbx_description
1 polymer ?
#
loop_
_entity_poly.entity_id
_entity_poly.type
_entity_poly.pdbx_seq_one_letter_code
_entity_poly.pdbx_strand_id
1 'polypeptide(L)'
;MTGLIFILLLVLFLPFSVKIIERHLEVFLFIMGICAAYIGGVLDSTLFMKAVKDPIKITLAVLVAGVLFKWLKVPLEKLIRRISEAVPYPLFFALVVIILGLLSSIITAIIAALVLVIIVSVLRLERASEVKLVILACFSIGLGAALTPIGEPLSTIITSKLNEDTFFLFKLIGREVILGILMMGIVAALFVQPRFRKTKLSYVNETEPYSEIILRTGKIYLFVMGLTLLGAGFEPLINTYILGLDANILYWINMISAVLDNATLAAAEISPSMTHETIKAILLGLIISGGMLVPGNIPNIISSGKLNITSSEWAKFGVPFGLITMVIYFIAILGNKLLN
;
A
#
# COMPACT_ATOMS: atom_id res chain seq x y z
N MET A 1 -8.06 20.36 19.84
CA MET A 1 -7.74 20.68 18.43
C MET A 1 -6.26 20.91 18.18
N THR A 2 -5.62 21.90 18.82
CA THR A 2 -4.17 22.17 18.67
C THR A 2 -3.28 20.94 18.90
N GLY A 3 -3.60 20.11 19.91
CA GLY A 3 -2.88 18.86 20.16
C GLY A 3 -3.00 17.82 19.04
N LEU A 4 -4.17 17.70 18.38
CA LEU A 4 -4.36 16.79 17.25
C LEU A 4 -3.59 17.25 16.02
N ILE A 5 -3.56 18.57 15.75
CA ILE A 5 -2.75 19.14 14.66
C ILE A 5 -1.27 18.86 14.90
N PHE A 6 -0.80 19.01 16.14
CA PHE A 6 0.59 18.68 16.49
C PHE A 6 0.91 17.19 16.29
N ILE A 7 0.02 16.30 16.73
CA ILE A 7 0.16 14.84 16.48
C ILE A 7 0.20 14.56 14.98
N LEU A 8 -0.67 15.18 14.18
CA LEU A 8 -0.69 15.02 12.72
C LEU A 8 0.65 15.44 12.10
N LEU A 9 1.21 16.59 12.51
CA LEU A 9 2.52 17.04 12.04
C LEU A 9 3.64 16.07 12.43
N LEU A 10 3.64 15.56 13.66
CA LEU A 10 4.63 14.57 14.09
C LEU A 10 4.50 13.29 13.26
N VAL A 11 3.29 12.76 13.08
CA VAL A 11 3.07 11.56 12.26
C VAL A 11 3.59 11.78 10.83
N LEU A 12 3.39 12.97 10.26
CA LEU A 12 3.79 13.33 8.90
C LEU A 12 5.29 13.53 8.70
N PHE A 13 5.99 14.20 9.62
CA PHE A 13 7.38 14.62 9.40
C PHE A 13 8.44 13.79 10.13
N LEU A 14 8.10 13.22 11.30
CA LEU A 14 9.08 12.56 12.17
C LEU A 14 9.64 11.25 11.57
N PRO A 15 8.86 10.41 10.85
CA PRO A 15 9.37 9.26 10.09
C PRO A 15 10.53 9.57 9.14
N PHE A 16 10.56 10.79 8.57
CA PHE A 16 11.55 11.20 7.57
C PHE A 16 12.74 11.93 8.18
N SER A 17 12.54 12.53 9.35
CA SER A 17 13.55 13.33 10.03
C SER A 17 14.42 12.48 10.96
N VAL A 18 13.91 11.33 11.42
CA VAL A 18 14.50 10.55 12.50
C VAL A 18 14.62 9.06 12.15
N LYS A 19 15.85 8.60 11.90
CA LYS A 19 16.16 7.20 11.52
C LYS A 19 15.66 6.14 12.52
N ILE A 20 15.59 6.46 13.81
CA ILE A 20 15.08 5.50 14.81
C ILE A 20 13.57 5.29 14.64
N ILE A 21 12.84 6.34 14.30
CA ILE A 21 11.39 6.28 14.05
C ILE A 21 11.12 5.55 12.74
N GLU A 22 11.89 5.88 11.70
CA GLU A 22 11.84 5.17 10.40
C GLU A 22 12.01 3.65 10.57
N ARG A 23 12.87 3.20 11.48
CA ARG A 23 13.14 1.78 11.72
C ARG A 23 12.07 1.09 12.58
N HIS A 24 11.28 1.86 13.32
CA HIS A 24 10.31 1.39 14.31
C HIS A 24 8.95 2.08 14.14
N LEU A 25 8.51 2.26 12.89
CA LEU A 25 7.29 2.99 12.55
C LEU A 25 6.05 2.40 13.23
N GLU A 26 6.01 1.10 13.42
CA GLU A 26 4.86 0.40 13.99
C GLU A 26 4.62 0.80 15.45
N VAL A 27 5.71 0.89 16.22
CA VAL A 27 5.65 1.31 17.63
C VAL A 27 5.36 2.80 17.72
N PHE A 28 5.95 3.61 16.84
CA PHE A 28 5.69 5.04 16.77
C PHE A 28 4.21 5.33 16.50
N LEU A 29 3.63 4.72 15.46
CA LEU A 29 2.22 4.92 15.11
C LEU A 29 1.28 4.40 16.20
N PHE A 30 1.63 3.32 16.89
CA PHE A 30 0.88 2.85 18.05
C PHE A 30 0.82 3.89 19.17
N ILE A 31 1.98 4.47 19.54
CA ILE A 31 2.06 5.51 20.58
C ILE A 31 1.27 6.75 20.13
N MET A 32 1.48 7.21 18.90
CA MET A 32 0.76 8.36 18.35
C MET A 32 -0.75 8.13 18.28
N GLY A 33 -1.17 6.89 17.97
CA GLY A 33 -2.57 6.47 18.00
C GLY A 33 -3.21 6.61 19.37
N ILE A 34 -2.56 6.10 20.42
CA ILE A 34 -3.03 6.27 21.81
C ILE A 34 -3.13 7.75 22.18
N CYS A 35 -2.10 8.54 21.87
CA CYS A 35 -2.08 9.97 22.13
C CYS A 35 -3.21 10.69 21.39
N ALA A 36 -3.46 10.34 20.12
CA ALA A 36 -4.52 10.94 19.32
C ALA A 36 -5.90 10.61 19.88
N ALA A 37 -6.15 9.33 20.21
CA ALA A 37 -7.42 8.89 20.79
C ALA A 37 -7.69 9.57 22.14
N TYR A 38 -6.66 9.74 22.97
CA TYR A 38 -6.75 10.43 24.25
C TYR A 38 -7.04 11.94 24.09
N ILE A 39 -6.25 12.64 23.27
CA ILE A 39 -6.43 14.09 23.04
C ILE A 39 -7.74 14.39 22.27
N GLY A 40 -8.15 13.48 21.39
CA GLY A 40 -9.43 13.56 20.68
C GLY A 40 -10.64 13.30 21.57
N GLY A 41 -10.45 12.80 22.79
CA GLY A 41 -11.54 12.51 23.72
C GLY A 41 -12.40 11.31 23.32
N VAL A 42 -11.89 10.44 22.45
CA VAL A 42 -12.61 9.29 21.89
C VAL A 42 -12.11 7.95 22.44
N LEU A 43 -11.10 7.96 23.32
CA LEU A 43 -10.57 6.75 23.93
C LEU A 43 -11.54 6.18 24.98
N ASP A 44 -12.43 5.31 24.52
CA ASP A 44 -13.31 4.52 25.37
C ASP A 44 -13.00 3.02 25.30
N SER A 45 -13.67 2.24 26.14
CA SER A 45 -13.52 0.77 26.19
C SER A 45 -13.89 0.10 24.86
N THR A 46 -14.84 0.68 24.11
CA THR A 46 -15.30 0.14 22.84
C THR A 46 -14.24 0.32 21.75
N LEU A 47 -13.64 1.51 21.65
CA LEU A 47 -12.55 1.82 20.75
C LEU A 47 -11.30 1.01 21.08
N PHE A 48 -10.95 0.88 22.36
CA PHE A 48 -9.80 0.06 22.77
C PHE A 48 -10.01 -1.41 22.40
N MET A 49 -11.19 -1.96 22.67
CA MET A 49 -11.53 -3.34 22.28
C MET A 49 -11.50 -3.53 20.76
N LYS A 50 -11.97 -2.53 20.00
CA LYS A 50 -11.91 -2.53 18.54
C LYS A 50 -10.46 -2.53 18.05
N ALA A 51 -9.61 -1.65 18.58
CA ALA A 51 -8.19 -1.57 18.24
C ALA A 51 -7.41 -2.87 18.53
N VAL A 52 -7.81 -3.63 19.55
CA VAL A 52 -7.23 -4.95 19.85
C VAL A 52 -7.74 -6.03 18.88
N LYS A 53 -9.00 -5.95 18.43
CA LYS A 53 -9.64 -6.97 17.59
C LYS A 53 -9.31 -6.82 16.10
N ASP A 54 -9.30 -5.60 15.59
CA ASP A 54 -9.09 -5.31 14.16
C ASP A 54 -7.79 -5.95 13.60
N PRO A 55 -6.64 -5.90 14.31
CA PRO A 55 -5.40 -6.50 13.82
C PRO A 55 -5.39 -8.02 13.76
N ILE A 56 -6.27 -8.73 14.49
CA ILE A 56 -6.20 -10.19 14.64
C ILE A 56 -6.31 -10.90 13.29
N LYS A 57 -7.31 -10.52 12.48
CA LYS A 57 -7.53 -11.14 11.17
C LYS A 57 -6.39 -10.85 10.20
N ILE A 58 -5.93 -9.59 10.17
CA ILE A 58 -4.84 -9.15 9.29
C ILE A 58 -3.54 -9.87 9.66
N THR A 59 -3.19 -9.92 10.94
CA THR A 59 -1.95 -10.53 11.43
C THR A 59 -1.93 -12.04 11.27
N LEU A 60 -3.08 -12.70 11.42
CA LEU A 60 -3.22 -14.12 11.09
C LEU A 60 -2.97 -14.36 9.59
N ALA A 61 -3.55 -13.54 8.71
CA ALA A 61 -3.31 -13.62 7.28
C ALA A 61 -1.84 -13.39 6.93
N VAL A 62 -1.18 -12.41 7.55
CA VAL A 62 0.26 -12.14 7.38
C VAL A 62 1.11 -13.32 7.84
N LEU A 63 0.79 -13.91 9.01
CA LEU A 63 1.54 -15.04 9.56
C LEU A 63 1.44 -16.25 8.63
N VAL A 64 0.22 -16.58 8.18
CA VAL A 64 -0.02 -17.65 7.21
C VAL A 64 0.72 -17.36 5.90
N ALA A 65 0.67 -16.12 5.41
CA ALA A 65 1.39 -15.70 4.21
C ALA A 65 2.91 -15.87 4.34
N GLY A 66 3.50 -15.50 5.48
CA GLY A 66 4.93 -15.66 5.73
C GLY A 66 5.38 -17.12 5.76
N VAL A 67 4.58 -17.99 6.38
CA VAL A 67 4.83 -19.44 6.38
C VAL A 67 4.67 -20.04 4.99
N LEU A 68 3.60 -19.66 4.29
CA LEU A 68 3.30 -20.11 2.93
C LEU A 68 4.38 -19.67 1.93
N PHE A 69 4.92 -18.45 2.06
CA PHE A 69 6.06 -17.97 1.30
C PHE A 69 7.30 -18.86 1.47
N LYS A 70 7.61 -19.22 2.73
CA LYS A 70 8.73 -20.12 3.04
C LYS A 70 8.56 -21.48 2.38
N TRP A 71 7.35 -22.03 2.37
CA TRP A 71 7.05 -23.34 1.77
C TRP A 71 6.99 -23.30 0.24
N LEU A 72 6.39 -22.26 -0.34
CA LEU A 72 6.20 -22.13 -1.78
C LEU A 72 7.41 -21.57 -2.52
N LYS A 73 8.45 -21.10 -1.83
CA LYS A 73 9.65 -20.52 -2.47
C LYS A 73 10.20 -21.43 -3.57
N VAL A 74 10.56 -22.67 -3.25
CA VAL A 74 11.18 -23.61 -4.20
C VAL A 74 10.29 -23.95 -5.40
N PRO A 75 9.01 -24.35 -5.24
CA PRO A 75 8.17 -24.65 -6.40
C PRO A 75 7.89 -23.41 -7.25
N LEU A 76 7.74 -22.23 -6.63
CA LEU A 76 7.51 -20.97 -7.36
C LEU A 76 8.74 -20.57 -8.18
N GLU A 77 9.95 -20.71 -7.64
CA GLU A 77 11.20 -20.45 -8.37
C GLU A 77 11.31 -21.31 -9.64
N LYS A 78 10.96 -22.59 -9.56
CA LYS A 78 10.95 -23.50 -10.72
C LYS A 78 9.92 -23.08 -11.78
N LEU A 79 8.73 -22.68 -11.34
CA LEU A 79 7.67 -22.21 -12.22
C LEU A 79 8.07 -20.93 -12.95
N ILE A 80 8.61 -19.95 -12.21
CA ILE A 80 9.01 -18.66 -12.75
C ILE A 80 10.09 -18.82 -13.81
N ARG A 81 11.11 -19.67 -13.57
CA ARG A 81 12.16 -19.97 -14.56
C ARG A 81 11.56 -20.51 -15.86
N ARG A 82 10.70 -21.53 -15.78
CA ARG A 82 10.06 -22.14 -16.95
C ARG A 82 9.24 -21.12 -17.76
N ILE A 83 8.46 -20.27 -17.09
CA ILE A 83 7.64 -19.27 -17.77
C ILE A 83 8.53 -18.19 -18.40
N SER A 84 9.56 -17.73 -17.68
CA SER A 84 10.47 -16.69 -18.18
C SER A 84 11.30 -17.12 -19.39
N GLU A 85 11.55 -18.43 -19.55
CA GLU A 85 12.23 -18.99 -20.72
C GLU A 85 11.28 -19.17 -21.92
N ALA A 86 9.97 -19.28 -21.69
CA ALA A 86 8.97 -19.52 -22.72
C ALA A 86 8.35 -18.23 -23.32
N VAL A 87 8.50 -17.08 -22.65
CA VAL A 87 7.82 -15.82 -23.01
C VAL A 87 8.83 -14.68 -23.16
N PRO A 88 8.70 -13.79 -24.16
CA PRO A 88 9.53 -12.60 -24.25
C PRO A 88 9.45 -11.76 -22.97
N TYR A 89 10.60 -11.30 -22.46
CA TYR A 89 10.67 -10.58 -21.19
C TYR A 89 9.73 -9.35 -21.09
N PRO A 90 9.55 -8.50 -22.11
CA PRO A 90 8.57 -7.40 -22.05
C PRO A 90 7.15 -7.89 -21.72
N LEU A 91 6.70 -8.95 -22.40
CA LEU A 91 5.40 -9.56 -22.15
C LEU A 91 5.35 -10.22 -20.76
N PHE A 92 6.44 -10.86 -20.35
CA PHE A 92 6.55 -11.43 -19.01
C PHE A 92 6.38 -10.35 -17.92
N PHE A 93 7.06 -9.19 -18.05
CA PHE A 93 6.92 -8.08 -17.10
C PHE A 93 5.50 -7.52 -17.06
N ALA A 94 4.87 -7.32 -18.22
CA ALA A 94 3.47 -6.88 -18.28
C ALA A 94 2.53 -7.87 -17.57
N LEU A 95 2.68 -9.17 -17.85
CA LEU A 95 1.85 -10.20 -17.23
C LEU A 95 2.05 -10.26 -15.71
N VAL A 96 3.28 -10.16 -15.23
CA VAL A 96 3.57 -10.10 -13.78
C VAL A 96 2.84 -8.92 -13.14
N VAL A 97 2.96 -7.72 -13.72
CA VAL A 97 2.33 -6.51 -13.17
C VAL A 97 0.80 -6.62 -13.19
N ILE A 98 0.21 -7.10 -14.28
CA ILE A 98 -1.26 -7.21 -14.44
C ILE A 98 -1.83 -8.30 -13.53
N ILE A 99 -1.24 -9.50 -13.56
CA ILE A 99 -1.75 -10.66 -12.82
C ILE A 99 -1.63 -10.41 -11.32
N LEU A 100 -0.48 -9.90 -10.84
CA LEU A 100 -0.33 -9.60 -9.41
C LEU A 100 -1.24 -8.45 -8.97
N GLY A 101 -1.43 -7.43 -9.82
CA GLY A 101 -2.40 -6.37 -9.58
C GLY A 101 -3.80 -6.94 -9.37
N LEU A 102 -4.35 -7.65 -10.35
CA LEU A 102 -5.72 -8.18 -10.27
C LEU A 102 -5.88 -9.19 -9.13
N LEU A 103 -4.93 -10.10 -8.94
CA LEU A 103 -5.00 -11.14 -7.90
C LEU A 103 -4.87 -10.58 -6.48
N SER A 104 -4.21 -9.43 -6.29
CA SER A 104 -4.01 -8.84 -4.96
C SER A 104 -5.33 -8.54 -4.23
N SER A 105 -6.41 -8.29 -4.96
CA SER A 105 -7.78 -8.14 -4.45
C SER A 105 -8.37 -9.42 -3.84
N ILE A 106 -7.82 -10.59 -4.18
CA ILE A 106 -8.31 -11.90 -3.73
C ILE A 106 -7.39 -12.46 -2.63
N ILE A 107 -6.08 -12.33 -2.81
CA ILE A 107 -5.08 -12.98 -1.95
C ILE A 107 -4.41 -12.07 -0.92
N THR A 108 -4.62 -10.75 -0.98
CA THR A 108 -3.91 -9.68 -0.25
C THR A 108 -2.69 -9.09 -0.96
N ALA A 109 -2.44 -7.79 -0.71
CA ALA A 109 -1.25 -7.06 -1.17
C ALA A 109 0.05 -7.68 -0.63
N ILE A 110 0.00 -8.25 0.57
CA ILE A 110 1.14 -8.89 1.23
C ILE A 110 1.60 -10.11 0.44
N ILE A 111 0.66 -11.02 0.15
CA ILE A 111 0.99 -12.24 -0.61
C ILE A 111 1.46 -11.87 -2.02
N ALA A 112 0.79 -10.92 -2.69
CA ALA A 112 1.20 -10.47 -4.01
C ALA A 112 2.62 -9.86 -4.04
N ALA A 113 2.98 -9.03 -3.06
CA ALA A 113 4.31 -8.45 -2.93
C ALA A 113 5.39 -9.52 -2.68
N LEU A 114 5.08 -10.53 -1.86
CA LEU A 114 5.99 -11.64 -1.63
C LEU A 114 6.23 -12.46 -2.91
N VAL A 115 5.17 -12.74 -3.68
CA VAL A 115 5.30 -13.39 -4.99
C VAL A 115 6.17 -12.53 -5.92
N LEU A 116 5.95 -11.22 -5.96
CA LEU A 116 6.78 -10.28 -6.72
C LEU A 116 8.27 -10.37 -6.32
N VAL A 117 8.56 -10.37 -5.01
CA VAL A 117 9.93 -10.49 -4.49
C VAL A 117 10.60 -11.77 -4.98
N ILE A 118 9.91 -12.92 -4.99
CA ILE A 118 10.46 -14.17 -5.54
C ILE A 118 10.73 -14.02 -7.03
N ILE A 119 9.76 -13.51 -7.80
CA ILE A 119 9.89 -13.32 -9.25
C ILE A 119 11.14 -12.50 -9.57
N VAL A 120 11.29 -11.35 -8.93
CA VAL A 120 12.39 -10.43 -9.19
C VAL A 120 13.74 -11.02 -8.76
N SER A 121 13.77 -11.75 -7.63
CA SER A 121 14.97 -12.44 -7.14
C SER A 121 15.44 -13.55 -8.10
N VAL A 122 14.50 -14.25 -8.74
CA VAL A 122 14.78 -15.30 -9.72
C VAL A 122 15.30 -14.72 -11.02
N LEU A 123 14.70 -13.63 -11.50
CA LEU A 123 15.09 -12.98 -12.77
C LEU A 123 16.51 -12.41 -12.74
N ARG A 124 17.02 -11.96 -11.58
CA ARG A 124 18.35 -11.35 -11.43
C ARG A 124 18.59 -10.16 -12.37
N LEU A 125 17.62 -9.26 -12.43
CA LEU A 125 17.69 -8.04 -13.23
C LEU A 125 18.82 -7.12 -12.76
N GLU A 126 19.37 -6.33 -13.68
CA GLU A 126 20.18 -5.17 -13.34
C GLU A 126 19.39 -4.21 -12.46
N ARG A 127 20.06 -3.55 -11.51
CA ARG A 127 19.42 -2.77 -10.46
C ARG A 127 18.41 -1.74 -10.97
N ALA A 128 18.71 -1.06 -12.08
CA ALA A 128 17.80 -0.07 -12.66
C ALA A 128 16.48 -0.70 -13.16
N SER A 129 16.54 -1.87 -13.78
CA SER A 129 15.35 -2.60 -14.26
C SER A 129 14.59 -3.28 -13.13
N GLU A 130 15.33 -3.83 -12.15
CA GLU A 130 14.79 -4.40 -10.92
C GLU A 130 13.90 -3.40 -10.19
N VAL A 131 14.43 -2.20 -9.92
CA VAL A 131 13.71 -1.15 -9.20
C VAL A 131 12.47 -0.69 -9.97
N LYS A 132 12.57 -0.47 -11.29
CA LYS A 132 11.42 -0.06 -12.11
C LYS A 132 10.31 -1.10 -12.11
N LEU A 133 10.65 -2.38 -12.30
CA LEU A 133 9.67 -3.46 -12.30
C LEU A 133 8.96 -3.58 -10.94
N VAL A 134 9.72 -3.50 -9.86
CA VAL A 134 9.18 -3.57 -8.50
C VAL A 134 8.21 -2.42 -8.25
N ILE A 135 8.60 -1.18 -8.57
CA ILE A 135 7.73 -0.01 -8.35
C ILE A 135 6.44 -0.14 -9.17
N LEU A 136 6.52 -0.44 -10.47
CA LEU A 136 5.33 -0.59 -11.32
C LEU A 136 4.40 -1.72 -10.82
N ALA A 137 4.97 -2.84 -10.40
CA ALA A 137 4.21 -3.94 -9.83
C ALA A 137 3.58 -3.55 -8.48
N CYS A 138 4.27 -2.83 -7.61
CA CYS A 138 3.72 -2.39 -6.33
C CYS A 138 2.60 -1.34 -6.48
N PHE A 139 2.69 -0.43 -7.46
CA PHE A 139 1.57 0.44 -7.85
C PHE A 139 0.36 -0.40 -8.28
N SER A 140 0.57 -1.39 -9.13
CA SER A 140 -0.49 -2.29 -9.61
C SER A 140 -1.11 -3.12 -8.48
N ILE A 141 -0.29 -3.66 -7.58
CA ILE A 141 -0.74 -4.41 -6.38
C ILE A 141 -1.53 -3.49 -5.44
N GLY A 142 -1.07 -2.27 -5.19
CA GLY A 142 -1.81 -1.30 -4.36
C GLY A 142 -3.18 -0.96 -4.96
N LEU A 143 -3.23 -0.67 -6.26
CA LEU A 143 -4.48 -0.43 -6.99
C LEU A 143 -5.44 -1.62 -6.87
N GLY A 144 -4.97 -2.83 -7.12
CA GLY A 144 -5.80 -4.03 -7.06
C GLY A 144 -6.26 -4.38 -5.65
N ALA A 145 -5.40 -4.26 -4.65
CA ALA A 145 -5.71 -4.61 -3.27
C ALA A 145 -6.84 -3.73 -2.69
N ALA A 146 -6.94 -2.48 -3.15
CA ALA A 146 -8.01 -1.59 -2.75
C ALA A 146 -9.43 -2.02 -3.21
N LEU A 147 -9.55 -2.97 -4.14
CA LEU A 147 -10.85 -3.39 -4.70
C LEU A 147 -11.73 -4.16 -3.73
N THR A 148 -11.15 -4.83 -2.74
CA THR A 148 -11.91 -5.61 -1.75
C THR A 148 -11.33 -5.43 -0.35
N PRO A 149 -12.14 -5.57 0.71
CA PRO A 149 -11.68 -5.53 2.10
C PRO A 149 -10.62 -6.57 2.47
N ILE A 150 -10.46 -7.61 1.66
CA ILE A 150 -9.47 -8.67 1.88
C ILE A 150 -8.08 -8.20 1.40
N GLY A 151 -8.03 -7.32 0.40
CA GLY A 151 -6.80 -6.95 -0.28
C GLY A 151 -5.79 -6.22 0.61
N GLU A 152 -6.21 -5.18 1.34
CA GLU A 152 -5.34 -4.41 2.24
C GLU A 152 -6.10 -3.70 3.37
N PRO A 153 -5.42 -3.20 4.41
CA PRO A 153 -6.09 -2.51 5.52
C PRO A 153 -6.90 -1.28 5.11
N LEU A 154 -6.46 -0.52 4.11
CA LEU A 154 -7.20 0.65 3.60
C LEU A 154 -8.63 0.28 3.18
N SER A 155 -8.78 -0.78 2.37
CA SER A 155 -10.10 -1.20 1.90
C SER A 155 -10.94 -1.84 3.01
N THR A 156 -10.31 -2.51 3.99
CA THR A 156 -11.01 -3.00 5.20
C THR A 156 -11.57 -1.84 6.03
N ILE A 157 -10.76 -0.82 6.28
CA ILE A 157 -11.14 0.33 7.11
C ILE A 157 -12.30 1.08 6.47
N ILE A 158 -12.22 1.34 5.16
CA ILE A 158 -13.24 2.13 4.46
C ILE A 158 -14.58 1.40 4.44
N THR A 159 -14.59 0.12 4.08
CA THR A 159 -15.83 -0.66 4.09
C THR A 159 -16.43 -0.79 5.49
N SER A 160 -15.59 -0.96 6.51
CA SER A 160 -16.05 -0.95 7.90
C SER A 160 -16.57 0.41 8.36
N LYS A 161 -15.94 1.52 7.95
CA LYS A 161 -16.31 2.87 8.39
C LYS A 161 -17.58 3.36 7.71
N LEU A 162 -17.77 3.02 6.44
CA LEU A 162 -18.97 3.33 5.68
C LEU A 162 -20.12 2.34 5.94
N ASN A 163 -19.85 1.23 6.64
CA ASN A 163 -20.79 0.14 6.88
C ASN A 163 -21.37 -0.43 5.57
N GLU A 164 -20.50 -0.59 4.57
CA GLU A 164 -20.83 -0.98 3.21
C GLU A 164 -20.49 -2.45 2.90
N ASP A 165 -21.05 -2.98 1.82
CA ASP A 165 -20.83 -4.36 1.39
C ASP A 165 -19.42 -4.60 0.81
N THR A 166 -18.97 -5.85 0.81
CA THR A 166 -17.62 -6.25 0.34
C THR A 166 -17.31 -5.82 -1.11
N PHE A 167 -18.34 -5.67 -1.96
CA PHE A 167 -18.18 -5.26 -3.37
C PHE A 167 -18.35 -3.75 -3.58
N PHE A 168 -18.60 -2.96 -2.54
CA PHE A 168 -18.77 -1.51 -2.66
C PHE A 168 -17.58 -0.85 -3.36
N LEU A 169 -16.35 -1.13 -2.92
CA LEU A 169 -15.14 -0.54 -3.51
C LEU A 169 -14.93 -0.99 -4.97
N PHE A 170 -15.24 -2.25 -5.28
CA PHE A 170 -15.21 -2.74 -6.65
C PHE A 170 -16.19 -1.97 -7.56
N LYS A 171 -17.42 -1.71 -7.09
CA LYS A 171 -18.40 -0.90 -7.83
C LYS A 171 -17.95 0.57 -7.94
N LEU A 172 -17.31 1.10 -6.91
CA LEU A 172 -16.94 2.51 -6.82
C LEU A 172 -15.74 2.85 -7.71
N ILE A 173 -14.62 2.13 -7.58
CA ILE A 173 -13.34 2.45 -8.25
C ILE A 173 -12.86 1.36 -9.23
N GLY A 174 -13.60 0.27 -9.40
CA GLY A 174 -13.14 -0.91 -10.15
C GLY A 174 -12.76 -0.62 -11.60
N ARG A 175 -13.53 0.21 -12.30
CA ARG A 175 -13.23 0.60 -13.69
C ARG A 175 -11.88 1.30 -13.78
N GLU A 176 -11.69 2.33 -12.97
CA GLU A 176 -10.47 3.13 -12.96
C GLU A 176 -9.26 2.32 -12.51
N VAL A 177 -9.41 1.43 -11.54
CA VAL A 177 -8.35 0.53 -11.05
C VAL A 177 -7.92 -0.47 -12.11
N ILE A 178 -8.87 -1.18 -12.76
CA ILE A 178 -8.55 -2.20 -13.77
C ILE A 178 -7.81 -1.56 -14.95
N LEU A 179 -8.29 -0.40 -15.42
CA LEU A 179 -7.60 0.36 -16.47
C LEU A 179 -6.19 0.78 -16.04
N GLY A 180 -6.03 1.24 -14.80
CA GLY A 180 -4.72 1.55 -14.22
C GLY A 180 -3.77 0.37 -14.25
N ILE A 181 -4.21 -0.80 -13.76
CA ILE A 181 -3.42 -2.04 -13.73
C ILE A 181 -2.95 -2.43 -15.13
N LEU A 182 -3.86 -2.37 -16.13
CA LEU A 182 -3.50 -2.66 -17.52
C LEU A 182 -2.48 -1.67 -18.06
N MET A 183 -2.64 -0.38 -17.79
CA MET A 183 -1.68 0.66 -18.17
C MET A 183 -0.31 0.45 -17.51
N MET A 184 -0.27 0.10 -16.23
CA MET A 184 0.98 -0.24 -15.54
C MET A 184 1.69 -1.43 -16.19
N GLY A 185 0.93 -2.44 -16.62
CA GLY A 185 1.45 -3.58 -17.37
C GLY A 185 2.08 -3.17 -18.70
N ILE A 186 1.41 -2.31 -19.47
CA ILE A 186 1.93 -1.78 -20.73
C ILE A 186 3.21 -0.97 -20.49
N VAL A 187 3.20 -0.08 -19.49
CA VAL A 187 4.41 0.68 -19.11
C VAL A 187 5.54 -0.25 -18.72
N ALA A 188 5.27 -1.34 -18.00
CA ALA A 188 6.29 -2.31 -17.63
C ALA A 188 6.90 -3.00 -18.86
N ALA A 189 6.09 -3.42 -19.84
CA ALA A 189 6.60 -4.00 -21.08
C ALA A 189 7.49 -3.02 -21.86
N LEU A 190 7.14 -1.74 -21.90
CA LEU A 190 7.85 -0.76 -22.72
C LEU A 190 9.11 -0.21 -22.05
N PHE A 191 9.08 0.01 -20.73
CA PHE A 191 10.13 0.77 -20.02
C PHE A 191 11.06 -0.06 -19.13
N VAL A 192 10.72 -1.33 -18.84
CA VAL A 192 11.60 -2.25 -18.10
C VAL A 192 12.48 -3.01 -19.10
N GLN A 193 13.77 -2.68 -19.11
CA GLN A 193 14.71 -3.33 -20.01
C GLN A 193 15.15 -4.69 -19.45
N PRO A 194 15.16 -5.77 -20.25
CA PRO A 194 15.59 -7.09 -19.81
C PRO A 194 17.12 -7.20 -19.75
N ARG A 195 17.73 -6.44 -18.84
CA ARG A 195 19.18 -6.48 -18.55
C ARG A 195 19.40 -7.31 -17.29
N PHE A 196 20.35 -8.25 -17.34
CA PHE A 196 20.60 -9.21 -16.27
C PHE A 196 22.00 -9.04 -15.67
N ARG A 197 22.14 -9.26 -14.36
CA ARG A 197 23.46 -9.18 -13.69
C ARG A 197 24.36 -10.32 -14.18
N LYS A 198 25.59 -9.98 -14.61
CA LYS A 198 26.57 -10.94 -15.14
C LYS A 198 27.14 -11.91 -14.09
N THR A 199 27.09 -11.56 -12.81
CA THR A 199 27.74 -12.34 -11.74
C THR A 199 26.81 -13.42 -11.19
N LYS A 200 27.26 -14.69 -11.24
CA LYS A 200 26.71 -15.77 -10.40
C LYS A 200 27.13 -15.53 -8.93
N LEU A 201 26.56 -14.53 -8.26
CA LEU A 201 26.69 -14.47 -6.82
C LEU A 201 25.87 -15.63 -6.22
N SER A 202 26.53 -16.36 -5.33
CA SER A 202 25.99 -17.48 -4.57
C SER A 202 24.64 -17.09 -4.00
N TYR A 203 23.64 -17.88 -4.31
CA TYR A 203 22.32 -17.78 -3.70
C TYR A 203 22.54 -18.01 -2.21
N VAL A 204 22.62 -16.94 -1.41
CA VAL A 204 22.54 -17.06 0.04
C VAL A 204 21.08 -17.40 0.32
N ASN A 205 20.84 -18.70 0.35
CA ASN A 205 19.56 -19.33 0.53
C ASN A 205 19.22 -19.29 2.03
N GLU A 206 19.31 -18.13 2.65
CA GLU A 206 18.84 -17.95 4.01
C GLU A 206 17.32 -17.97 3.96
N THR A 207 16.76 -19.16 4.16
CA THR A 207 15.35 -19.30 4.51
C THR A 207 15.13 -18.53 5.79
N GLU A 208 14.26 -17.51 5.70
CA GLU A 208 13.83 -16.71 6.83
C GLU A 208 13.45 -17.63 8.02
N PRO A 209 14.05 -17.44 9.20
CA PRO A 209 13.70 -18.22 10.38
C PRO A 209 12.26 -17.89 10.80
N TYR A 210 11.55 -18.86 11.37
CA TYR A 210 10.17 -18.64 11.81
C TYR A 210 10.06 -17.52 12.87
N SER A 211 11.12 -17.30 13.64
CA SER A 211 11.23 -16.19 14.59
C SER A 211 11.12 -14.81 13.93
N GLU A 212 11.72 -14.62 12.76
CA GLU A 212 11.60 -13.37 12.00
C GLU A 212 10.18 -13.15 11.46
N ILE A 213 9.52 -14.23 11.02
CA ILE A 213 8.12 -14.17 10.58
C ILE A 213 7.22 -13.74 11.74
N ILE A 214 7.37 -14.37 12.91
CA ILE A 214 6.59 -14.04 14.12
C ILE A 214 6.85 -12.60 14.56
N LEU A 215 8.11 -12.16 14.60
CA LEU A 215 8.47 -10.80 15.00
C LEU A 215 7.83 -9.76 14.05
N ARG A 216 7.88 -10.01 12.73
CA ARG A 216 7.25 -9.13 11.74
C ARG A 216 5.73 -9.09 11.90
N THR A 217 5.09 -10.25 12.10
CA THR A 217 3.64 -10.31 12.37
C THR A 217 3.27 -9.49 13.61
N GLY A 218 4.05 -9.58 14.69
CA GLY A 218 3.84 -8.78 15.89
C GLY A 218 3.98 -7.27 15.65
N LYS A 219 4.96 -6.85 14.84
CA LYS A 219 5.08 -5.45 14.43
C LYS A 219 3.87 -4.97 13.63
N ILE A 220 3.38 -5.77 12.68
CA ILE A 220 2.19 -5.46 11.91
C ILE A 220 0.94 -5.38 12.80
N TYR A 221 0.85 -6.22 13.85
CA TYR A 221 -0.21 -6.12 14.84
C TYR A 221 -0.24 -4.74 15.50
N LEU A 222 0.92 -4.28 16.01
CA LEU A 222 1.04 -2.96 16.64
C LEU A 222 0.75 -1.83 15.66
N PHE A 223 1.21 -1.97 14.41
CA PHE A 223 0.94 -1.01 13.35
C PHE A 223 -0.56 -0.82 13.14
N VAL A 224 -1.30 -1.91 12.84
CA VAL A 224 -2.75 -1.84 12.59
C VAL A 224 -3.50 -1.34 13.83
N MET A 225 -3.11 -1.78 15.03
CA MET A 225 -3.70 -1.28 16.27
C MET A 225 -3.52 0.23 16.41
N GLY A 226 -2.32 0.73 16.12
CA GLY A 226 -2.00 2.15 16.10
C GLY A 226 -2.85 2.92 15.10
N LEU A 227 -3.04 2.38 13.90
CA LEU A 227 -3.86 3.01 12.87
C LEU A 227 -5.34 3.09 13.26
N THR A 228 -5.90 2.03 13.85
CA THR A 228 -7.28 2.06 14.35
C THR A 228 -7.48 3.18 15.39
N LEU A 229 -6.54 3.33 16.32
CA LEU A 229 -6.58 4.39 17.34
C LEU A 229 -6.36 5.78 16.74
N LEU A 230 -5.43 5.92 15.80
CA LEU A 230 -5.14 7.20 15.14
C LEU A 230 -6.32 7.68 14.29
N GLY A 231 -6.94 6.77 13.54
CA GLY A 231 -8.12 7.07 12.72
C GLY A 231 -9.29 7.60 13.53
N ALA A 232 -9.60 6.95 14.65
CA ALA A 232 -10.61 7.44 15.59
C ALA A 232 -10.17 8.74 16.26
N GLY A 233 -8.91 8.82 16.72
CA GLY A 233 -8.37 9.99 17.40
C GLY A 233 -8.40 11.27 16.56
N PHE A 234 -8.26 11.16 15.24
CA PHE A 234 -8.37 12.29 14.35
C PHE A 234 -9.80 12.65 13.96
N GLU A 235 -10.80 11.78 14.10
CA GLU A 235 -12.18 12.03 13.66
C GLU A 235 -12.73 13.44 14.00
N PRO A 236 -12.52 14.02 15.20
CA PRO A 236 -12.94 15.40 15.50
C PRO A 236 -12.27 16.46 14.62
N LEU A 237 -10.99 16.27 14.27
CA LEU A 237 -10.23 17.16 13.41
C LEU A 237 -10.76 17.11 11.96
N ILE A 238 -11.03 15.90 11.44
CA ILE A 238 -11.59 15.70 10.09
C ILE A 238 -12.97 16.34 9.99
N ASN A 239 -13.83 16.08 10.97
CA ASN A 239 -15.19 16.62 10.94
C ASN A 239 -15.20 18.16 10.93
N THR A 240 -14.19 18.79 11.54
CA THR A 240 -14.09 20.25 11.61
C THR A 240 -13.47 20.88 10.36
N TYR A 241 -12.42 20.27 9.79
CA TYR A 241 -11.59 20.92 8.76
C TYR A 241 -11.62 20.27 7.38
N ILE A 242 -12.04 19.00 7.27
CA ILE A 242 -11.93 18.21 6.03
C ILE A 242 -13.30 18.00 5.38
N LEU A 243 -14.40 17.86 6.15
CA LEU A 243 -15.74 17.60 5.60
C LEU A 243 -16.26 18.66 4.60
N GLY A 244 -15.78 19.91 4.70
CA GLY A 244 -16.16 21.00 3.80
C GLY A 244 -15.22 21.25 2.63
N LEU A 245 -14.14 20.48 2.49
CA LEU A 245 -13.17 20.66 1.40
C LEU A 245 -13.69 20.07 0.09
N ASP A 246 -13.38 20.76 -1.01
CA ASP A 246 -13.71 20.28 -2.35
C ASP A 246 -12.97 18.97 -2.67
N ALA A 247 -13.65 18.04 -3.34
CA ALA A 247 -13.11 16.72 -3.69
C ALA A 247 -11.82 16.81 -4.53
N ASN A 248 -11.67 17.85 -5.37
CA ASN A 248 -10.47 18.02 -6.17
C ASN A 248 -9.28 18.46 -5.29
N ILE A 249 -9.53 19.29 -4.28
CA ILE A 249 -8.50 19.72 -3.32
C ILE A 249 -8.04 18.50 -2.50
N LEU A 250 -8.98 17.70 -2.01
CA LEU A 250 -8.68 16.48 -1.25
C LEU A 250 -7.85 15.48 -2.05
N TYR A 251 -8.18 15.29 -3.33
CA TYR A 251 -7.39 14.43 -4.23
C TYR A 251 -5.90 14.81 -4.24
N TRP A 252 -5.58 16.10 -4.32
CA TRP A 252 -4.20 16.59 -4.36
C TRP A 252 -3.52 16.65 -2.98
N ILE A 253 -4.25 17.01 -1.92
CA ILE A 253 -3.74 16.95 -0.53
C ILE A 253 -3.28 15.52 -0.22
N ASN A 254 -3.95 14.52 -0.78
CA ASN A 254 -3.63 13.11 -0.58
C ASN A 254 -2.30 12.67 -1.20
N MET A 255 -1.56 13.57 -1.86
CA MET A 255 -0.11 13.42 -2.07
C MET A 255 0.66 13.16 -0.75
N ILE A 256 0.11 13.58 0.39
CA ILE A 256 0.66 13.25 1.72
C ILE A 256 0.71 11.73 1.95
N SER A 257 -0.14 10.94 1.31
CA SER A 257 -0.12 9.46 1.34
C SER A 257 1.15 8.85 0.76
N ALA A 258 1.96 9.59 0.01
CA ALA A 258 3.29 9.13 -0.37
C ALA A 258 4.17 8.93 0.87
N VAL A 259 3.95 9.77 1.87
CA VAL A 259 4.79 9.94 3.06
C VAL A 259 4.17 9.22 4.26
N LEU A 260 2.85 9.26 4.35
CA LEU A 260 2.04 8.59 5.36
C LEU A 260 1.38 7.33 4.80
N ASP A 261 1.19 6.32 5.63
CA ASP A 261 0.48 5.11 5.21
C ASP A 261 -0.97 5.45 4.80
N ASN A 262 -1.36 4.95 3.64
CA ASN A 262 -2.65 5.24 3.02
C ASN A 262 -3.85 4.84 3.90
N ALA A 263 -3.77 3.73 4.65
CA ALA A 263 -4.84 3.24 5.50
C ALA A 263 -5.07 4.20 6.69
N THR A 264 -3.99 4.83 7.16
CA THR A 264 -4.02 5.88 8.18
C THR A 264 -4.83 7.09 7.73
N LEU A 265 -4.51 7.61 6.53
CA LEU A 265 -5.19 8.75 5.96
C LEU A 265 -6.63 8.42 5.56
N ALA A 266 -6.90 7.21 5.07
CA ALA A 266 -8.26 6.74 4.82
C ALA A 266 -9.09 6.70 6.12
N ALA A 267 -8.51 6.19 7.20
CA ALA A 267 -9.18 6.14 8.51
C ALA A 267 -9.49 7.55 9.03
N ALA A 268 -8.59 8.51 8.77
CA ALA A 268 -8.78 9.91 9.07
C ALA A 268 -9.87 10.52 8.17
N GLU A 269 -9.61 10.64 6.87
CA GLU A 269 -10.34 11.51 5.94
C GLU A 269 -11.73 10.99 5.54
N ILE A 270 -11.94 9.67 5.46
CA ILE A 270 -13.21 9.13 4.98
C ILE A 270 -14.29 9.27 6.04
N SER A 271 -15.47 9.76 5.65
CA SER A 271 -16.64 9.86 6.54
C SER A 271 -17.92 9.39 5.82
N PRO A 272 -18.88 8.74 6.52
CA PRO A 272 -20.18 8.38 5.97
C PRO A 272 -21.01 9.57 5.45
N SER A 273 -20.70 10.78 5.90
CA SER A 273 -21.39 12.00 5.46
C SER A 273 -20.90 12.53 4.10
N MET A 274 -19.86 11.92 3.51
CA MET A 274 -19.30 12.33 2.23
C MET A 274 -20.06 11.70 1.05
N THR A 275 -20.08 12.39 -0.10
CA THR A 275 -20.62 11.81 -1.33
C THR A 275 -19.69 10.73 -1.87
N HIS A 276 -20.24 9.78 -2.65
CA HIS A 276 -19.46 8.75 -3.32
C HIS A 276 -18.38 9.33 -4.26
N GLU A 277 -18.62 10.50 -4.87
CA GLU A 277 -17.61 11.17 -5.68
C GLU A 277 -16.42 11.66 -4.86
N THR A 278 -16.67 12.25 -3.69
CA THR A 278 -15.61 12.68 -2.78
C THR A 278 -14.82 11.48 -2.26
N ILE A 279 -15.51 10.41 -1.85
CA ILE A 279 -14.86 9.15 -1.41
C ILE A 279 -14.01 8.57 -2.53
N LYS A 280 -14.51 8.53 -3.76
CA LYS A 280 -13.77 8.08 -4.94
C LYS A 280 -12.51 8.92 -5.18
N ALA A 281 -12.61 10.24 -5.11
CA ALA A 281 -11.47 11.13 -5.29
C ALA A 281 -10.42 10.91 -4.19
N ILE A 282 -10.82 10.85 -2.92
CA ILE A 282 -9.94 10.55 -1.79
C ILE A 282 -9.22 9.22 -2.02
N LEU A 283 -9.97 8.15 -2.33
CA LEU A 283 -9.44 6.81 -2.58
C LEU A 283 -8.36 6.77 -3.65
N LEU A 284 -8.68 7.29 -4.85
CA LEU A 284 -7.75 7.28 -5.97
C LEU A 284 -6.51 8.13 -5.66
N GLY A 285 -6.68 9.27 -4.98
CA GLY A 285 -5.58 10.09 -4.48
C GLY A 285 -4.66 9.32 -3.54
N LEU A 286 -5.23 8.69 -2.50
CA LEU A 286 -4.48 7.94 -1.48
C LEU A 286 -3.72 6.75 -2.06
N ILE A 287 -4.35 5.96 -2.93
CA ILE A 287 -3.78 4.72 -3.48
C ILE A 287 -2.63 5.03 -4.45
N ILE A 288 -2.82 6.00 -5.35
CA ILE A 288 -1.79 6.36 -6.35
C ILE A 288 -0.62 7.05 -5.65
N SER A 289 -0.92 8.00 -4.77
CA SER A 289 0.11 8.69 -3.98
C SER A 289 0.91 7.73 -3.10
N GLY A 290 0.25 6.76 -2.47
CA GLY A 290 0.89 5.73 -1.65
C GLY A 290 1.95 4.89 -2.39
N GLY A 291 1.89 4.81 -3.72
CA GLY A 291 2.91 4.16 -4.55
C GLY A 291 4.23 4.93 -4.69
N MET A 292 4.22 6.25 -4.42
CA MET A 292 5.34 7.15 -4.76
C MET A 292 6.60 6.92 -3.93
N LEU A 293 6.45 6.56 -2.65
CA LEU A 293 7.57 6.28 -1.75
C LEU A 293 7.34 4.96 -0.98
N VAL A 294 8.42 4.45 -0.38
CA VAL A 294 8.42 3.19 0.37
C VAL A 294 7.35 3.12 1.48
N PRO A 295 7.17 4.13 2.36
CA PRO A 295 6.24 4.00 3.49
C PRO A 295 4.76 4.15 3.12
N GLY A 296 4.44 4.64 1.91
CA GLY A 296 3.06 4.99 1.55
C GLY A 296 2.10 3.80 1.43
N ASN A 297 2.61 2.58 1.22
CA ASN A 297 1.78 1.37 1.29
C ASN A 297 2.57 0.10 1.70
N ILE A 298 1.84 -0.95 2.04
CA ILE A 298 2.38 -2.25 2.46
C ILE A 298 3.23 -2.97 1.40
N PRO A 299 2.78 -3.17 0.14
CA PRO A 299 3.59 -3.87 -0.85
C PRO A 299 4.93 -3.16 -1.14
N ASN A 300 5.00 -1.84 -1.00
CA ASN A 300 6.24 -1.06 -1.11
C ASN A 300 7.20 -1.42 0.04
N ILE A 301 6.73 -1.38 1.29
CA ILE A 301 7.52 -1.70 2.49
C ILE A 301 8.11 -3.12 2.37
N ILE A 302 7.29 -4.11 2.01
CA ILE A 302 7.72 -5.51 1.89
C ILE A 302 8.76 -5.67 0.78
N SER A 303 8.46 -5.15 -0.41
CA SER A 303 9.34 -5.35 -1.58
C SER A 303 10.66 -4.61 -1.40
N SER A 304 10.61 -3.38 -0.88
CA SER A 304 11.77 -2.57 -0.54
C SER A 304 12.66 -3.25 0.49
N GLY A 305 12.08 -3.72 1.60
CA GLY A 305 12.82 -4.39 2.67
C GLY A 305 13.45 -5.71 2.23
N LYS A 306 12.75 -6.53 1.43
CA LYS A 306 13.26 -7.83 0.98
C LYS A 306 14.28 -7.73 -0.17
N LEU A 307 14.15 -6.73 -1.03
CA LEU A 307 15.05 -6.52 -2.18
C LEU A 307 16.12 -5.46 -1.89
N ASN A 308 16.19 -4.97 -0.65
CA ASN A 308 17.09 -3.91 -0.19
C ASN A 308 17.04 -2.66 -1.10
N ILE A 309 15.85 -2.25 -1.55
CA ILE A 309 15.67 -1.03 -2.34
C ILE A 309 15.69 0.17 -1.39
N THR A 310 16.57 1.13 -1.64
CA THR A 310 16.63 2.32 -0.78
C THR A 310 15.47 3.27 -1.10
N SER A 311 15.03 4.06 -0.13
CA SER A 311 14.00 5.09 -0.33
C SER A 311 14.38 6.09 -1.44
N SER A 312 15.68 6.37 -1.62
CA SER A 312 16.18 7.23 -2.71
C SER A 312 16.04 6.57 -4.09
N GLU A 313 16.38 5.28 -4.21
CA GLU A 313 16.17 4.54 -5.46
C GLU A 313 14.70 4.46 -5.83
N TRP A 314 13.83 4.24 -4.83
CA TRP A 314 12.40 4.25 -5.01
C TRP A 314 11.90 5.61 -5.51
N ALA A 315 12.21 6.67 -4.77
CA ALA A 315 11.71 8.02 -5.04
C ALA A 315 12.07 8.54 -6.43
N LYS A 316 13.27 8.21 -6.94
CA LYS A 316 13.74 8.64 -8.27
C LYS A 316 12.81 8.23 -9.41
N PHE A 317 12.10 7.12 -9.28
CA PHE A 317 11.14 6.65 -10.28
C PHE A 317 9.70 6.74 -9.77
N GLY A 318 9.45 6.33 -8.53
CA GLY A 318 8.12 6.30 -7.92
C GLY A 318 7.44 7.67 -7.82
N VAL A 319 8.17 8.73 -7.42
CA VAL A 319 7.58 10.08 -7.30
C VAL A 319 7.18 10.65 -8.66
N PRO A 320 8.08 10.74 -9.68
CA PRO A 320 7.67 11.21 -11.00
C PRO A 320 6.55 10.38 -11.62
N PHE A 321 6.63 9.05 -11.49
CA PHE A 321 5.63 8.15 -12.04
C PHE A 321 4.27 8.30 -11.37
N GLY A 322 4.24 8.37 -10.04
CA GLY A 322 3.02 8.59 -9.28
C GLY A 322 2.41 9.94 -9.59
N LEU A 323 3.20 11.01 -9.76
CA LEU A 323 2.67 12.35 -10.09
C LEU A 323 2.03 12.39 -11.48
N ILE A 324 2.64 11.72 -12.46
CA ILE A 324 2.06 11.59 -13.81
C ILE A 324 0.73 10.81 -13.72
N THR A 325 0.70 9.71 -12.97
CA THR A 325 -0.50 8.89 -12.76
C THR A 325 -1.60 9.71 -12.06
N MET A 326 -1.20 10.43 -11.00
CA MET A 326 -1.76 11.67 -10.44
C MET A 326 -2.66 12.44 -11.42
N VAL A 327 -1.99 13.09 -12.35
CA VAL A 327 -2.58 13.98 -13.35
C VAL A 327 -3.53 13.22 -14.28
N ILE A 328 -3.15 12.03 -14.75
CA ILE A 328 -3.98 11.23 -15.66
C ILE A 328 -5.33 10.89 -15.02
N TYR A 329 -5.32 10.40 -13.78
CA TYR A 329 -6.54 10.08 -13.05
C TYR A 329 -7.37 11.33 -12.73
N PHE A 330 -6.72 12.44 -12.38
CA PHE A 330 -7.40 13.70 -12.14
C PHE A 330 -8.18 14.17 -13.37
N ILE A 331 -7.54 14.13 -14.55
CA ILE A 331 -8.18 14.47 -15.83
C ILE A 331 -9.33 13.50 -16.13
N ALA A 332 -9.15 12.19 -15.88
CA ALA A 332 -10.21 11.20 -16.09
C ALA A 332 -11.43 11.44 -15.18
N ILE A 333 -11.21 11.80 -13.91
CA ILE A 333 -12.27 12.15 -12.95
C ILE A 333 -13.01 13.41 -13.44
N LEU A 334 -12.28 14.44 -13.85
CA LEU A 334 -12.85 15.71 -14.29
C LEU A 334 -13.64 15.56 -15.60
N GLY A 335 -13.14 14.77 -16.55
CA GLY A 335 -13.84 14.45 -17.80
C GLY A 335 -15.14 13.69 -17.57
N ASN A 336 -15.17 12.78 -16.58
CA ASN A 336 -16.38 12.03 -16.23
C ASN A 336 -17.45 12.91 -15.56
N LYS A 337 -17.05 14.00 -14.88
CA LYS A 337 -17.97 15.03 -14.34
C LYS A 337 -18.57 15.94 -15.40
N LEU A 338 -17.89 16.15 -16.52
CA LEU A 338 -18.37 17.01 -17.61
C LEU A 338 -19.36 16.29 -18.56
N LEU A 339 -19.40 14.96 -18.51
CA LEU A 339 -20.25 14.11 -19.35
C LEU A 339 -21.56 13.66 -18.67
N ASN A 340 -21.69 13.90 -17.37
CA ASN A 340 -22.89 13.62 -16.56
C ASN A 340 -23.55 14.94 -16.14
#